data_AF-M0LYW1-F1
#
_entry.id   AF-M0LYW1-F1
#
_cell.length_a   1.000
_cell.length_b   1.000
_cell.length_c   1.000
_cell.angle_alpha   90.00
_cell.angle_beta   90.00
_cell.angle_gamma   90.00
#
_symmetry.space_group_name_H-M   'P 1'
#
loop_
_entity.id
_entity.type
_entity.pdbx_description
1 polymer ?
#
loop_
_entity_poly.entity_id
_entity_poly.type
_entity_poly.pdbx_seq_one_letter_code
_entity_poly.pdbx_strand_id
1 'polypeptide(L)'
;MFETDTTRRRLRQSVSGTTDITLAGCLGRDGNGSDGVPTSPIYVSFDVNPDEDGGGPQPGFMTEEMSEQTHNVAASLPEDEGYSPLWTVSVYDNEEFGDVSDLESATDVTVLETDTATVNCPVVSGGMR
;
A
#
# COMPACT_ATOMS: atom_id res chain seq x y z
N MET A 1 -37.89 9.64 15.60
CA MET A 1 -38.15 8.22 15.30
C MET A 1 -38.04 8.10 13.79
N PHE A 2 -36.88 7.65 13.30
CA PHE A 2 -36.66 7.40 11.88
C PHE A 2 -36.82 5.89 11.67
N GLU A 3 -37.96 5.48 11.15
CA GLU A 3 -38.15 4.13 10.61
C GLU A 3 -37.55 4.11 9.20
N THR A 4 -36.52 3.31 8.99
CA THR A 4 -36.01 3.01 7.66
C THR A 4 -36.37 1.56 7.33
N ASP A 5 -37.36 1.45 6.46
CA ASP A 5 -37.94 0.23 5.92
C ASP A 5 -36.86 -0.67 5.31
N THR A 6 -36.52 -1.76 6.01
CA THR A 6 -35.68 -2.86 5.50
C THR A 6 -36.61 -3.92 4.91
N THR A 7 -37.12 -3.69 3.70
CA THR A 7 -37.80 -4.75 2.96
C THR A 7 -37.53 -4.67 1.45
N ARG A 8 -36.74 -5.63 0.95
CA ARG A 8 -37.02 -6.51 -0.21
C ARG A 8 -35.77 -6.79 -1.06
N ARG A 9 -35.09 -7.90 -0.76
CA ARG A 9 -34.61 -8.79 -1.81
C ARG A 9 -35.03 -10.22 -1.48
N ARG A 10 -36.10 -10.64 -2.14
CA ARG A 10 -36.49 -12.06 -2.23
C ARG A 10 -35.38 -12.79 -2.98
N LEU A 11 -34.74 -13.77 -2.35
CA LEU A 11 -34.30 -14.97 -3.04
C LEU A 11 -34.89 -16.17 -2.31
N ARG A 12 -35.67 -16.98 -3.02
CA ARG A 12 -36.30 -18.18 -2.49
C ARG A 12 -35.27 -19.31 -2.41
N GLN A 13 -35.37 -20.07 -1.31
CA GLN A 13 -34.63 -21.30 -1.00
C GLN A 13 -34.79 -22.36 -2.10
N SER A 14 -33.76 -23.18 -2.32
CA SER A 14 -33.90 -24.57 -2.80
C SER A 14 -32.63 -25.40 -2.62
N VAL A 15 -32.84 -26.52 -1.93
CA VAL A 15 -32.19 -27.83 -2.04
C VAL A 15 -30.82 -28.05 -1.38
N SER A 16 -30.85 -29.01 -0.47
CA SER A 16 -29.74 -29.74 0.13
C SER A 16 -28.82 -30.29 -0.96
N GLY A 17 -27.56 -29.91 -0.91
CA GLY A 17 -26.47 -30.48 -1.70
C GLY A 17 -25.16 -30.08 -1.03
N THR A 18 -24.55 -31.03 -0.33
CA THR A 18 -23.20 -30.89 0.20
C THR A 18 -22.25 -30.71 -0.97
N THR A 19 -21.88 -29.46 -1.23
CA THR A 19 -20.70 -29.15 -2.03
C THR A 19 -19.62 -28.79 -1.03
N ASP A 20 -18.67 -29.70 -0.83
CA ASP A 20 -17.37 -29.38 -0.26
C ASP A 20 -16.79 -28.19 -1.04
N ILE A 21 -16.85 -27.00 -0.45
CA ILE A 21 -16.04 -25.88 -0.89
C ILE A 21 -14.66 -26.17 -0.32
N THR A 22 -13.85 -26.91 -1.08
CA THR A 22 -12.41 -26.94 -0.85
C THR A 22 -11.89 -25.53 -1.16
N LEU A 23 -11.84 -24.69 -0.13
CA LEU A 23 -11.08 -23.44 -0.12
C LEU A 23 -9.60 -23.82 -0.28
N ALA A 24 -9.12 -23.76 -1.51
CA ALA A 24 -7.70 -23.78 -1.77
C ALA A 24 -7.07 -22.53 -1.13
N GLY A 25 -6.20 -22.73 -0.14
CA GLY A 25 -5.13 -21.80 0.19
C GLY A 25 -5.49 -20.51 0.92
N CYS A 26 -6.16 -20.58 2.08
CA CYS A 26 -5.98 -19.55 3.11
C CYS A 26 -4.92 -20.03 4.12
N LEU A 27 -3.67 -20.15 3.69
CA LEU A 27 -2.53 -20.24 4.61
C LEU A 27 -1.76 -18.91 4.58
N GLY A 28 -2.44 -17.86 5.07
CA GLY A 28 -1.86 -16.54 5.31
C GLY A 28 -1.39 -16.42 6.75
N ARG A 29 -0.17 -16.93 7.00
CA ARG A 29 0.82 -16.55 8.01
C ARG A 29 0.36 -15.61 9.15
N ASP A 30 0.28 -16.15 10.37
CA ASP A 30 0.03 -15.40 11.61
C ASP A 30 1.09 -14.32 11.87
N GLY A 31 0.60 -13.09 12.07
CA GLY A 31 1.38 -11.94 12.49
C GLY A 31 0.48 -10.74 12.78
N ASN A 32 -0.31 -10.83 13.86
CA ASN A 32 -1.21 -9.80 14.42
C ASN A 32 -2.59 -9.67 13.73
N GLY A 33 -3.58 -10.37 14.30
CA GLY A 33 -4.99 -10.27 13.91
C GLY A 33 -5.60 -8.91 14.26
N SER A 34 -5.81 -8.10 13.24
CA SER A 34 -6.82 -7.05 13.24
C SER A 34 -7.70 -7.24 12.02
N ASP A 35 -9.03 -7.21 12.19
CA ASP A 35 -10.08 -7.14 11.15
C ASP A 35 -9.94 -5.87 10.29
N GLY A 36 -8.77 -5.69 9.66
CA GLY A 36 -8.36 -4.51 8.92
C GLY A 36 -8.15 -4.85 7.45
N VAL A 37 -8.29 -3.83 6.61
CA VAL A 37 -7.83 -3.92 5.21
C VAL A 37 -6.31 -4.16 5.26
N PRO A 38 -5.77 -5.17 4.55
CA PRO A 38 -4.34 -5.42 4.52
C PRO A 38 -3.60 -4.18 3.98
N THR A 39 -2.33 -4.00 4.33
CA THR A 39 -1.51 -2.90 3.81
C THR A 39 -0.33 -3.41 3.00
N SER A 40 0.11 -2.60 2.04
CA SER A 40 1.33 -2.83 1.27
C SER A 40 2.37 -1.76 1.63
N PRO A 41 3.63 -2.12 1.94
CA PRO A 41 4.67 -1.13 2.16
C PRO A 41 4.97 -0.30 0.91
N ILE A 42 5.32 0.98 1.10
CA ILE A 42 5.95 1.82 0.11
C ILE A 42 7.13 2.57 0.73
N TYR A 43 8.25 2.60 0.01
CA TYR A 43 9.44 3.33 0.37
C TYR A 43 9.51 4.62 -0.45
N VAL A 44 9.65 5.75 0.22
CA VAL A 44 9.68 7.07 -0.41
C VAL A 44 10.81 7.92 0.14
N SER A 45 11.17 8.95 -0.60
CA SER A 45 12.04 10.01 -0.12
C SER A 45 11.39 11.37 -0.38
N PHE A 46 11.51 12.29 0.58
CA PHE A 46 10.99 13.64 0.50
C PHE A 46 12.10 14.64 0.15
N ASP A 47 11.75 15.80 -0.41
CA ASP A 47 12.71 16.85 -0.79
C ASP A 47 13.53 17.40 0.39
N VAL A 48 13.01 17.23 1.61
CA VAL A 48 13.71 17.51 2.87
C VAL A 48 13.44 16.34 3.83
N ASN A 49 14.49 15.76 4.41
CA ASN A 49 14.38 14.58 5.28
C ASN A 49 13.49 14.89 6.52
N PRO A 50 12.71 13.91 7.02
CA PRO A 50 11.74 14.14 8.10
C PRO A 50 12.36 14.58 9.44
N ASP A 51 13.64 14.32 9.67
CA ASP A 51 14.39 14.76 10.85
C ASP A 51 14.99 16.17 10.73
N GLU A 52 14.82 16.83 9.58
CA GLU A 52 15.25 18.20 9.32
C GLU A 52 14.12 19.24 9.50
N ASP A 53 14.48 20.51 9.71
CA ASP A 53 13.49 21.59 9.88
C ASP A 53 12.68 21.81 8.59
N GLY A 54 11.35 21.67 8.71
CA GLY A 54 10.44 21.72 7.56
C GLY A 54 10.38 20.43 6.73
N GLY A 55 10.99 19.34 7.22
CA GLY A 55 11.00 18.03 6.58
C GLY A 55 9.66 17.31 6.47
N GLY A 56 9.66 16.20 5.73
CA GLY A 56 8.51 15.32 5.59
C GLY A 56 7.68 15.59 4.32
N PRO A 57 6.37 15.32 4.30
CA PRO A 57 5.59 15.29 3.06
C PRO A 57 5.27 16.66 2.44
N GLN A 58 5.42 17.75 3.19
CA GLN A 58 4.95 19.08 2.75
C GLN A 58 5.82 19.73 1.66
N PRO A 59 7.17 19.66 1.71
CA PRO A 59 8.05 20.09 0.61
C PRO A 59 7.81 19.33 -0.70
N GLY A 60 7.40 18.06 -0.61
CA GLY A 60 7.17 17.17 -1.75
C GLY A 60 8.10 15.97 -1.73
N PHE A 61 8.01 15.14 -2.78
CA PHE A 61 8.94 14.02 -2.98
C PHE A 61 10.25 14.51 -3.60
N MET A 62 11.35 13.86 -3.24
CA MET A 62 12.63 14.08 -3.89
C MET A 62 12.57 13.63 -5.36
N THR A 63 13.20 14.40 -6.24
CA THR A 63 13.28 14.12 -7.68
C THR A 63 14.70 14.30 -8.20
N GLU A 64 15.02 13.68 -9.32
CA GLU A 64 16.31 13.90 -10.00
C GLU A 64 16.45 15.37 -10.47
N GLU A 65 17.68 15.90 -10.50
CA GLU A 65 17.95 17.33 -10.78
C GLU A 65 17.36 17.87 -12.11
N MET A 66 17.04 16.99 -13.06
CA MET A 66 16.58 17.37 -14.40
C MET A 66 15.29 16.64 -14.83
N SER A 67 14.59 15.99 -13.90
CA SER A 67 13.36 15.26 -14.20
C SER A 67 12.36 15.31 -13.05
N GLU A 68 11.11 14.97 -13.32
CA GLU A 68 10.08 14.78 -12.27
C GLU A 68 10.07 13.33 -11.74
N GLN A 69 11.12 12.54 -12.05
CA GLN A 69 11.21 11.14 -11.63
C GLN A 69 11.52 11.07 -10.13
N THR A 70 10.64 10.38 -9.41
CA THR A 70 10.85 10.00 -8.01
C THR A 70 11.42 8.58 -7.94
N HIS A 71 12.13 8.24 -6.88
CA HIS A 71 12.62 6.88 -6.64
C HIS A 71 11.75 6.19 -5.58
N ASN A 72 10.43 6.35 -5.72
CA ASN A 72 9.43 5.76 -4.82
C ASN A 72 9.15 4.31 -5.24
N VAL A 73 9.24 3.39 -4.29
CA VAL A 73 9.15 1.94 -4.55
C VAL A 73 8.01 1.32 -3.75
N ALA A 74 6.98 0.85 -4.45
CA ALA A 74 5.93 0.03 -3.85
C ALA A 74 6.43 -1.41 -3.70
N ALA A 75 6.19 -2.03 -2.54
CA ALA A 75 6.64 -3.40 -2.27
C ALA A 75 5.80 -4.49 -2.98
N SER A 76 4.68 -4.10 -3.59
CA SER A 76 3.80 -5.01 -4.34
C SER A 76 3.00 -4.23 -5.39
N LEU A 77 2.71 -4.86 -6.52
CA LEU A 77 1.90 -4.36 -7.63
C LEU A 77 0.56 -5.11 -7.72
N PRO A 78 -0.46 -4.60 -8.44
CA PRO A 78 -1.79 -5.22 -8.51
C PRO A 78 -1.84 -6.68 -9.00
N GLU A 79 -0.79 -7.15 -9.68
CA GLU A 79 -0.67 -8.54 -10.12
C GLU A 79 -0.03 -9.47 -9.08
N ASP A 80 0.59 -8.91 -8.04
CA ASP A 80 1.26 -9.67 -6.98
C ASP A 80 0.24 -10.17 -5.94
N GLU A 81 0.49 -11.36 -5.42
CA GLU A 81 -0.27 -11.88 -4.28
C GLU A 81 -0.02 -11.01 -3.05
N GLY A 82 -1.10 -10.56 -2.40
CA GLY A 82 -1.02 -9.73 -1.21
C GLY A 82 -0.97 -8.22 -1.48
N TYR A 83 -1.09 -7.79 -2.74
CA TYR A 83 -1.27 -6.38 -3.06
C TYR A 83 -2.47 -5.76 -2.34
N SER A 84 -2.24 -4.59 -1.76
CA SER A 84 -3.28 -3.71 -1.23
C SER A 84 -3.12 -2.30 -1.79
N PRO A 85 -4.24 -1.62 -2.15
CA PRO A 85 -4.22 -0.19 -2.46
C PRO A 85 -4.03 0.68 -1.21
N LEU A 86 -4.10 0.09 0.00
CA LEU A 86 -3.80 0.79 1.24
C LEU A 86 -2.32 0.62 1.54
N TRP A 87 -1.57 1.71 1.53
CA TRP A 87 -0.12 1.71 1.70
C TRP A 87 0.31 2.18 3.06
N THR A 88 1.38 1.58 3.57
CA THR A 88 2.11 2.06 4.74
C THR A 88 3.42 2.66 4.30
N VAL A 89 3.62 3.95 4.60
CA VAL A 89 4.74 4.74 4.10
C VAL A 89 5.95 4.61 5.02
N SER A 90 7.10 4.25 4.45
CA SER A 90 8.41 4.35 5.08
C SER A 90 9.28 5.34 4.30
N VAL A 91 10.05 6.15 5.02
CA VAL A 91 10.86 7.24 4.46
C VAL A 91 12.33 6.86 4.56
N TYR A 92 13.01 6.76 3.43
CA TYR A 92 14.46 6.53 3.38
C TYR A 92 15.23 7.84 3.20
N ASP A 93 16.51 7.81 3.56
CA ASP A 93 17.38 8.98 3.55
C ASP A 93 17.66 9.49 2.12
N ASN A 94 17.59 10.82 1.95
CA ASN A 94 17.99 11.53 0.75
C ASN A 94 19.44 11.24 0.31
N GLU A 95 20.34 10.95 1.25
CA GLU A 95 21.74 10.63 0.93
C GLU A 95 21.88 9.39 0.02
N GLU A 96 20.91 8.47 0.08
CA GLU A 96 20.91 7.21 -0.67
C GLU A 96 19.93 7.23 -1.86
N PHE A 97 19.36 8.40 -2.20
CA PHE A 97 18.39 8.54 -3.29
C PHE A 97 18.89 7.96 -4.62
N GLY A 98 20.16 8.21 -4.97
CA GLY A 98 20.73 7.71 -6.22
C GLY A 98 20.93 6.20 -6.29
N ASP A 99 20.84 5.50 -5.16
CA ASP A 99 21.07 4.05 -5.06
C ASP A 99 19.77 3.23 -5.07
N VAL A 100 18.61 3.87 -4.87
CA VAL A 100 17.30 3.21 -4.82
C VAL A 100 16.67 3.13 -6.22
N SER A 101 16.43 1.92 -6.72
CA SER A 101 15.74 1.73 -8.02
C SER A 101 14.71 0.62 -8.05
N ASP A 102 14.63 -0.17 -6.98
CA ASP A 102 13.78 -1.35 -6.87
C ASP A 102 13.59 -1.73 -5.39
N LEU A 103 12.82 -2.79 -5.13
CA LEU A 103 12.49 -3.18 -3.75
C LEU A 103 13.70 -3.67 -2.96
N GLU A 104 14.66 -4.35 -3.60
CA GLU A 104 15.87 -4.84 -2.93
C GLU A 104 16.68 -3.65 -2.42
N SER A 105 17.02 -2.70 -3.31
CA SER A 105 17.76 -1.49 -2.95
C SER A 105 17.01 -0.62 -1.93
N ALA A 106 15.69 -0.42 -2.08
CA ALA A 106 14.88 0.34 -1.13
C ALA A 106 14.85 -0.25 0.29
N THR A 107 15.12 -1.55 0.45
CA THR A 107 15.16 -2.22 1.76
C THR A 107 16.56 -2.33 2.37
N ASP A 108 17.60 -2.02 1.60
CA ASP A 108 19.01 -2.05 2.05
C ASP A 108 19.48 -0.69 2.58
N VAL A 109 18.84 0.40 2.13
CA VAL A 109 19.14 1.77 2.55
C VAL A 109 18.65 2.10 3.98
N THR A 110 19.13 3.21 4.50
CA THR A 110 18.78 3.79 5.78
C THR A 110 17.35 4.33 5.74
N VAL A 111 16.49 3.74 6.57
CA VAL A 111 15.11 4.22 6.78
C VAL A 111 15.07 5.13 8.00
N LEU A 112 14.68 6.39 7.78
CA LEU A 112 14.59 7.43 8.81
C LEU A 112 13.30 7.30 9.62
N GLU A 113 12.19 6.99 8.96
CA GLU A 113 10.90 6.76 9.60
C GLU A 113 10.16 5.58 8.95
N THR A 114 9.55 4.72 9.76
CA THR A 114 8.63 3.67 9.30
C THR A 114 7.20 4.01 9.71
N ASP A 115 6.24 3.54 8.93
CA ASP A 115 4.81 3.65 9.25
C ASP A 115 4.32 5.10 9.48
N THR A 116 4.96 6.09 8.84
CA THR A 116 4.68 7.53 9.06
C THR A 116 3.26 7.93 8.62
N ALA A 117 2.70 7.21 7.65
CA ALA A 117 1.33 7.39 7.20
C ALA A 117 0.73 6.09 6.65
N THR A 118 -0.60 6.01 6.70
CA THR A 118 -1.39 5.02 5.97
C THR A 118 -2.23 5.73 4.92
N VAL A 119 -2.01 5.44 3.63
CA VAL A 119 -2.62 6.18 2.51
C VAL A 119 -3.30 5.24 1.52
N ASN A 120 -4.44 5.64 0.97
CA ASN A 120 -5.14 4.85 -0.05
C ASN A 120 -4.71 5.30 -1.45
N CYS A 121 -3.83 4.54 -2.07
CA CYS A 121 -3.17 4.84 -3.34
C CYS A 121 -3.16 3.61 -4.25
N PRO A 122 -4.28 3.29 -4.94
CA PRO A 122 -4.29 2.19 -5.91
C PRO A 122 -3.32 2.48 -7.07
N VAL A 123 -2.46 1.50 -7.39
CA VAL A 123 -1.61 1.55 -8.60
C VAL A 123 -2.52 1.39 -9.79
N VAL A 124 -2.42 2.33 -10.72
CA VAL A 124 -3.09 2.26 -12.02
C VAL A 124 -2.04 2.23 -13.11
N SER A 125 -2.27 1.47 -14.17
CA SER A 125 -1.40 1.51 -15.33
C SER A 125 -1.44 2.92 -15.93
N GLY A 126 -0.27 3.54 -16.07
CA GLY A 126 -0.12 4.80 -16.80
C GLY A 126 -0.41 4.57 -18.28
N GLY A 127 -1.66 4.79 -18.70
CA GLY A 127 -1.98 4.87 -20.11
C GLY A 127 -1.30 6.10 -20.69
N MET A 128 -0.24 5.91 -21.47
CA MET A 128 0.34 6.98 -22.30
C MET A 128 -0.77 7.46 -23.24
N ARG A 129 -1.34 8.63 -22.95
CA ARG A 129 -2.33 9.29 -23.80
C ARG A 129 -1.63 10.15 -24.83
#